data_AF-A0A382R966-F1
#
_entry.id   AF-A0A382R966-F1
#
_cell.length_a   1.000
_cell.length_b   1.000
_cell.length_c   1.000
_cell.angle_alpha   90.00
_cell.angle_beta   90.00
_cell.angle_gamma   90.00
#
_symmetry.space_group_name_H-M   'P 1'
#
loop_
_entity.id
_entity.type
_entity.pdbx_description
1 polymer ?
#
loop_
_entity_poly.entity_id
_entity_poly.type
_entity_poly.pdbx_seq_one_letter_code
_entity_poly.pdbx_strand_id
1 'polypeptide(L)'
;MNTLKDKVIGSWYGMAVGDAMGLSAKSMKPETVRQLFGSMDGFKDVRPFIGKGIKRFKMQGLYGRQTQSALAIADGLLINKKWETSEISQ
;
A
#
# COMPACT_ATOMS: atom_id res chain seq x y z
N MET A 1 -8.63 6.88 -22.48
CA MET A 1 -8.22 7.06 -21.08
C MET A 1 -8.40 8.52 -20.68
N ASN A 2 -9.64 8.97 -20.48
CA ASN A 2 -9.89 10.37 -20.08
C ASN A 2 -11.26 10.58 -19.43
N THR A 3 -11.96 9.50 -19.04
CA THR A 3 -13.23 9.63 -18.35
C THR A 3 -13.01 9.88 -16.86
N LEU A 4 -13.97 10.50 -16.17
CA LEU A 4 -13.95 10.61 -14.72
C LEU A 4 -13.82 9.23 -14.04
N LYS A 5 -14.47 8.21 -14.61
CA LYS A 5 -14.37 6.82 -14.17
C LYS A 5 -12.93 6.30 -14.21
N ASP A 6 -12.20 6.54 -15.31
CA ASP A 6 -10.80 6.13 -15.43
C ASP A 6 -9.93 6.78 -14.35
N LYS A 7 -10.18 8.06 -14.05
CA LYS A 7 -9.45 8.79 -13.00
C LYS A 7 -9.72 8.21 -11.63
N VAL A 8 -10.99 7.97 -11.29
CA VAL A 8 -11.37 7.37 -10.00
C VAL A 8 -10.74 5.99 -9.84
N ILE A 9 -10.88 5.11 -10.83
CA ILE A 9 -10.26 3.77 -10.82
C ILE A 9 -8.74 3.90 -10.68
N GLY A 10 -8.11 4.75 -11.50
CA GLY A 10 -6.67 4.97 -11.47
C GLY A 10 -6.17 5.47 -10.11
N SER A 11 -6.91 6.34 -9.43
CA SER A 11 -6.55 6.82 -8.08
C SER A 11 -6.57 5.70 -7.05
N TRP A 12 -7.60 4.86 -7.05
CA TRP A 12 -7.69 3.72 -6.12
C TRP A 12 -6.61 2.67 -6.38
N TYR A 13 -6.39 2.30 -7.65
CA TYR A 13 -5.32 1.38 -8.02
C TYR A 13 -3.94 1.97 -7.72
N GLY A 14 -3.70 3.25 -8.03
CA GLY A 14 -2.43 3.91 -7.77
C GLY A 14 -2.08 3.93 -6.28
N MET A 15 -3.07 4.17 -5.41
CA MET A 15 -2.89 4.06 -3.96
C MET A 15 -2.53 2.64 -3.54
N ALA A 16 -3.29 1.63 -3.99
CA ALA A 16 -3.07 0.23 -3.61
C ALA A 16 -1.71 -0.30 -4.10
N VAL A 17 -1.35 0.00 -5.34
CA VAL A 17 -0.06 -0.37 -5.95
C VAL A 17 1.09 0.35 -5.25
N GLY A 18 0.95 1.65 -4.99
CA GLY A 18 1.96 2.44 -4.29
C GLY A 18 2.22 1.96 -2.87
N ASP A 19 1.17 1.66 -2.10
CA ASP A 19 1.26 1.09 -0.75
C ASP A 19 1.96 -0.28 -0.79
N ALA A 20 1.50 -1.19 -1.66
CA ALA A 20 2.09 -2.53 -1.81
C ALA A 20 3.56 -2.51 -2.24
N MET A 21 3.94 -1.61 -3.17
CA MET A 21 5.33 -1.44 -3.60
C MET A 21 6.19 -0.80 -2.49
N GLY A 22 5.70 0.26 -1.84
CA GLY A 22 6.44 0.97 -0.80
C GLY A 22 6.65 0.15 0.47
N LEU A 23 5.80 -0.85 0.73
CA LEU A 23 5.89 -1.69 1.91
C LEU A 23 7.21 -2.44 2.03
N SER A 24 7.81 -2.92 0.94
CA SER A 24 9.08 -3.64 0.96
C SER A 24 10.26 -2.74 1.40
N ALA A 25 10.17 -1.44 1.11
CA ALA A 25 11.18 -0.42 1.42
C ALA A 25 10.86 0.40 2.70
N LYS A 26 9.74 0.13 3.37
CA LYS A 26 9.27 0.92 4.51
C LYS A 26 10.34 0.98 5.61
N SER A 27 10.63 2.22 6.06
CA SER A 27 11.59 2.51 7.13
C SER A 27 13.04 2.16 6.79
N MET A 28 13.38 2.08 5.50
CA MET A 28 14.74 1.92 5.01
C MET A 28 15.27 3.25 4.45
N LYS A 29 16.58 3.48 4.56
CA LYS A 29 17.23 4.59 3.87
C LYS A 29 17.31 4.30 2.37
N PRO A 30 17.24 5.32 1.48
CA PRO A 30 17.33 5.12 0.04
C PRO A 30 18.55 4.30 -0.40
N GLU A 31 19.69 4.47 0.25
CA GLU A 31 20.92 3.72 -0.06
C GLU A 31 20.77 2.23 0.25
N THR A 32 20.11 1.88 1.36
CA THR A 32 19.83 0.48 1.72
C THR A 32 18.85 -0.15 0.73
N VAL A 33 17.83 0.59 0.29
CA VAL A 33 16.90 0.13 -0.76
C VAL A 33 17.68 -0.17 -2.05
N ARG A 34 18.61 0.71 -2.45
CA ARG A 34 19.46 0.50 -3.63
C ARG A 34 20.39 -0.70 -3.47
N GLN A 35 20.94 -0.94 -2.27
CA GLN A 35 21.81 -2.09 -2.00
C GLN A 35 21.05 -3.42 -2.02
N LEU A 36 19.84 -3.47 -1.45
CA LEU A 36 19.07 -4.72 -1.36
C LEU A 36 18.28 -5.02 -2.64
N PHE A 37 17.72 -4.01 -3.28
CA PHE A 37 16.78 -4.17 -4.40
C PHE A 37 17.26 -3.58 -5.73
N GLY A 38 18.34 -2.80 -5.74
CA GLY A 38 18.81 -2.05 -6.91
C GLY A 38 17.90 -0.86 -7.23
N SER A 39 16.77 -1.16 -7.87
CA SER A 39 15.72 -0.22 -8.27
C SER A 39 14.35 -0.67 -7.73
N MET A 40 13.48 0.28 -7.43
CA MET A 40 12.07 0.00 -7.08
C MET A 40 11.19 0.01 -8.34
N ASP A 41 11.34 -1.04 -9.15
CA ASP A 41 10.64 -1.23 -10.44
C ASP A 41 9.44 -2.19 -10.37
N GLY A 42 9.13 -2.70 -9.19
CA GLY A 42 8.01 -3.62 -8.98
C GLY A 42 7.88 -4.03 -7.52
N PHE A 43 6.99 -5.00 -7.27
CA PHE A 43 6.87 -5.60 -5.94
C PHE A 43 8.13 -6.38 -5.62
N LYS A 44 8.78 -6.12 -4.48
CA LYS A 44 10.02 -6.79 -4.09
C LYS A 44 9.77 -7.87 -3.05
N ASP A 45 10.45 -9.00 -3.21
CA ASP A 45 10.47 -10.06 -2.19
C ASP A 45 11.45 -9.69 -1.07
N VAL A 46 10.96 -9.68 0.16
CA VAL A 46 11.73 -9.33 1.35
C VAL A 46 12.34 -10.53 2.06
N ARG A 47 11.94 -11.78 1.71
CA ARG A 47 12.40 -13.01 2.37
C ARG A 47 13.93 -13.13 2.46
N PRO A 48 14.72 -12.80 1.42
CA PRO A 48 16.18 -12.93 1.47
C PRO A 48 16.87 -11.96 2.44
N PHE A 49 16.15 -10.93 2.89
CA PHE A 49 16.70 -9.80 3.64
C PHE A 49 16.17 -9.70 5.07
N ILE A 50 15.35 -10.67 5.51
CA ILE A 50 14.91 -10.78 6.90
C ILE A 50 16.15 -10.93 7.79
N GLY A 51 16.27 -10.06 8.80
CA GLY A 51 17.45 -10.01 9.68
C GLY A 51 18.63 -9.18 9.14
N LYS A 52 18.58 -8.72 7.88
CA LYS A 52 19.60 -7.85 7.24
C LYS A 52 19.11 -6.40 7.06
N GLY A 53 18.25 -5.94 7.96
CA GLY A 53 17.61 -4.62 7.91
C GLY A 53 16.09 -4.69 7.80
N ILE A 54 15.53 -5.79 7.30
CA ILE A 54 14.07 -6.03 7.32
C ILE A 54 13.71 -6.82 8.58
N LYS A 55 12.87 -6.23 9.43
CA LYS A 55 12.48 -6.79 10.74
C LYS A 55 11.30 -7.76 10.68
N ARG A 56 10.41 -7.60 9.69
CA ARG A 56 9.17 -8.37 9.60
C ARG A 56 8.93 -8.79 8.16
N PHE A 57 8.45 -10.02 7.98
CA PHE A 57 7.99 -10.50 6.69
C PHE A 57 6.80 -9.65 6.21
N LYS A 58 6.78 -9.39 4.91
CA LYS A 58 5.66 -8.79 4.19
C LYS A 58 5.49 -9.53 2.89
N MET A 59 4.26 -9.95 2.59
CA MET A 59 3.97 -10.63 1.34
C MET A 59 4.13 -9.65 0.18
N GLN A 60 4.90 -10.05 -0.83
CA GLN A 60 5.11 -9.29 -2.06
C GLN A 60 3.76 -9.05 -2.75
N GLY A 61 3.47 -7.79 -3.09
CA GLY A 61 2.22 -7.40 -3.77
C GLY A 61 1.01 -7.25 -2.85
N LEU A 62 1.12 -7.61 -1.56
CA LEU A 62 0.05 -7.37 -0.60
C LEU A 62 0.10 -5.92 -0.12
N TYR A 63 -1.04 -5.22 -0.21
CA TYR A 63 -1.17 -3.85 0.29
C TYR A 63 -1.19 -3.78 1.82
N GLY A 64 -0.96 -2.59 2.35
CA GLY A 64 -0.78 -2.36 3.78
C GLY A 64 -1.99 -1.73 4.45
N ARG A 65 -1.73 -1.22 5.67
CA ARG A 65 -2.73 -0.57 6.50
C ARG A 65 -3.39 0.63 5.80
N GLN A 66 -2.67 1.36 4.96
CA GLN A 66 -3.19 2.56 4.30
C GLN A 66 -4.33 2.18 3.35
N THR A 67 -4.10 1.19 2.48
CA THR A 67 -5.13 0.67 1.57
C THR A 67 -6.26 0.00 2.34
N GLN A 68 -5.96 -0.78 3.39
CA GLN A 68 -6.99 -1.40 4.25
C GLN A 68 -7.92 -0.36 4.88
N SER A 69 -7.37 0.68 5.51
CA SER A 69 -8.17 1.74 6.12
C SER A 69 -9.00 2.49 5.08
N ALA A 70 -8.44 2.78 3.89
CA ALA A 70 -9.19 3.44 2.84
C ALA A 70 -10.38 2.60 2.34
N LEU A 71 -10.20 1.28 2.20
CA LEU A 71 -11.27 0.35 1.83
C LEU A 71 -12.35 0.28 2.91
N ALA A 72 -11.98 0.20 4.19
CA ALA A 72 -12.94 0.19 5.30
C ALA A 72 -13.79 1.47 5.33
N ILE A 73 -13.17 2.64 5.13
CA ILE A 73 -13.88 3.92 5.04
C ILE A 73 -14.82 3.95 3.84
N ALA A 74 -14.37 3.48 2.67
CA ALA A 74 -15.20 3.44 1.48
C ALA A 74 -16.40 2.51 1.64
N ASP A 75 -16.22 1.35 2.29
CA ASP A 75 -17.29 0.42 2.57
C ASP A 75 -18.35 1.05 3.50
N GLY A 76 -17.91 1.68 4.60
CA GLY A 76 -18.81 2.42 5.49
C GLY A 76 -19.58 3.53 4.78
N LEU A 77 -18.96 4.25 3.84
CA LEU A 77 -19.65 5.27 3.05
C LEU A 77 -20.69 4.69 2.07
N LEU A 78 -20.37 3.57 1.43
CA LEU A 78 -21.28 2.89 0.51
C LEU A 78 -22.49 2.30 1.22
N ILE A 79 -22.28 1.72 2.41
CA ILE A 79 -23.32 1.12 3.24
C ILE A 79 -24.24 2.21 3.83
N ASN A 80 -23.67 3.23 4.47
CA ASN A 80 -24.46 4.21 5.23
C ASN A 80 -25.04 5.33 4.35
N LYS A 81 -24.53 5.51 3.12
CA LYS A 81 -24.82 6.66 2.23
C LYS A 81 -24.64 8.04 2.93
N LYS A 82 -23.97 8.05 4.08
CA LYS A 82 -23.67 9.17 4.98
C LYS A 82 -22.31 8.90 5.62
N TRP A 83 -21.56 9.97 5.88
CA TRP A 83 -20.26 9.90 6.53
C TRP A 83 -20.46 9.79 8.05
N GLU A 84 -20.35 8.57 8.60
CA GLU A 84 -20.33 8.33 10.05
C GLU A 84 -18.93 7.89 10.50
N THR A 85 -18.28 8.69 11.35
CA THR A 85 -16.88 8.51 11.78
C THR A 85 -16.70 7.49 12.91
N SER A 86 -17.80 6.95 13.45
CA SER A 86 -17.81 6.06 14.63
C SER A 86 -17.24 4.67 14.33
N GLU A 87 -17.23 4.22 13.08
CA GLU A 87 -16.79 2.87 12.69
C GLU A 87 -15.29 2.77 12.35
N ILE A 88 -14.59 3.90 12.23
CA ILE A 88 -13.20 3.95 11.71
C ILE A 88 -12.15 3.84 12.84
N SER A 89 -12.59 3.91 14.10
CA SER A 89 -11.72 3.89 15.28
C SER A 89 -11.82 2.56 16.03
N GLN A 90 -11.30 1.48 15.44
CA GLN A 90 -10.87 0.26 16.16
C GLN A 90 -9.59 -0.31 15.54
#